data_AF-A0A967BIG7-F1
#
_entry.id   AF-A0A967BIG7-F1
#
_cell.length_a   1.000
_cell.length_b   1.000
_cell.length_c   1.000
_cell.angle_alpha   90.00
_cell.angle_beta   90.00
_cell.angle_gamma   90.00
#
_symmetry.space_group_name_H-M   'P 1'
#
loop_
_entity.id
_entity.type
_entity.pdbx_description
1 polymer ?
#
loop_
_entity_poly.entity_id
_entity_poly.type
_entity_poly.pdbx_seq_one_letter_code
_entity_poly.pdbx_strand_id
1 'polypeptide(L)'
;MGFRFLTGSDNSKISNLDFTVDLAIMNGDAVDNIEIKNNNFYNTIQAVSNWRGSGWKIHHNTITDLRTRNGGGIGILVADFSGGIVENNKVEHNKINGTLFVDPADGGGYAGSGIVLYADFRWGWAGASEIKNNLVKYNKVSLNSDTPEVVDVVGFELTDTRDDESLNVIFDNLVTKNDLRGTEESISLTPANLGDYNEITKNKVN
;
A
#
# COMPACT_ATOMS: atom_id res chain seq x y z
N MET A 1 -0.34 17.74 -4.13
CA MET A 1 0.75 16.74 -4.27
C MET A 1 1.96 17.25 -3.49
N GLY A 2 2.74 16.35 -2.87
CA GLY A 2 3.99 16.67 -2.17
C GLY A 2 5.20 16.48 -3.09
N PHE A 3 5.83 15.31 -3.03
CA PHE A 3 6.94 14.92 -3.91
C PHE A 3 6.51 13.92 -4.97
N ARG A 4 6.99 14.13 -6.18
CA ARG A 4 6.93 13.14 -7.28
C ARG A 4 8.35 12.83 -7.71
N PHE A 5 8.77 11.57 -7.57
CA PHE A 5 10.07 11.14 -8.05
C PHE A 5 10.03 10.88 -9.54
N LEU A 6 11.03 11.42 -10.24
CA LEU A 6 11.21 11.30 -11.68
C LEU A 6 12.56 10.67 -11.98
N THR A 7 12.82 10.38 -13.25
CA THR A 7 14.10 9.86 -13.74
C THR A 7 15.29 10.56 -13.08
N GLY A 8 16.22 9.78 -12.52
CA GLY A 8 17.39 10.28 -11.80
C GLY A 8 17.19 10.53 -10.30
N SER A 9 16.02 10.20 -9.74
CA SER A 9 15.77 10.30 -8.29
C SER A 9 16.24 9.10 -7.48
N ASP A 10 16.83 8.07 -8.10
CA ASP A 10 17.24 6.85 -7.39
C ASP A 10 18.14 7.16 -6.20
N ASN A 11 18.03 6.36 -5.13
CA ASN A 11 18.79 6.54 -3.89
C ASN A 11 18.45 7.82 -3.11
N SER A 12 17.39 8.54 -3.49
CA SER A 12 16.92 9.72 -2.75
C SER A 12 16.30 9.35 -1.41
N LYS A 13 16.21 10.35 -0.55
CA LYS A 13 15.65 10.23 0.79
C LYS A 13 14.74 11.40 1.13
N ILE A 14 13.58 11.10 1.73
CA ILE A 14 12.65 12.08 2.29
C ILE A 14 12.43 11.76 3.77
N SER A 15 12.72 12.71 4.64
CA SER A 15 12.56 12.50 6.08
C SER A 15 12.25 13.75 6.87
N ASN A 16 11.55 13.57 7.99
CA ASN A 16 11.27 14.61 8.98
C ASN A 16 10.39 15.75 8.45
N LEU A 17 9.40 15.42 7.63
CA LEU A 17 8.44 16.36 7.07
C LEU A 17 7.00 16.02 7.48
N ASP A 18 6.15 17.04 7.43
CA ASP A 18 4.71 16.93 7.59
C ASP A 18 4.01 17.14 6.24
N PHE A 19 3.07 16.26 5.89
CA PHE A 19 2.31 16.32 4.65
C PHE A 19 0.81 16.45 4.93
N THR A 20 0.21 17.51 4.38
CA THR A 20 -1.26 17.78 4.43
C THR A 20 -1.84 17.87 3.02
N VAL A 21 -1.33 17.06 2.11
CA VAL A 21 -1.64 17.08 0.67
C VAL A 21 -2.14 15.72 0.21
N ASP A 22 -2.97 15.70 -0.83
CA ASP A 22 -3.68 14.52 -1.33
C ASP A 22 -2.77 13.32 -1.64
N LEU A 23 -1.71 13.58 -2.41
CA LEU A 23 -0.74 12.60 -2.88
C LEU A 23 0.62 13.06 -2.37
N ALA A 24 1.05 12.56 -1.22
CA ALA A 24 2.19 13.12 -0.52
C ALA A 24 3.53 12.69 -1.13
N ILE A 25 3.71 11.40 -1.39
CA ILE A 25 4.92 10.86 -2.01
C ILE A 25 4.54 9.89 -3.12
N MET A 26 4.95 10.18 -4.35
CA MET A 26 4.56 9.40 -5.52
C MET A 26 5.77 9.03 -6.38
N ASN A 27 5.89 7.75 -6.73
CA ASN A 27 6.83 7.30 -7.74
C ASN A 27 6.24 7.57 -9.13
N GLY A 28 6.83 8.52 -9.87
CA GLY A 28 6.37 8.90 -11.21
C GLY A 28 6.99 8.06 -12.33
N ASP A 29 8.26 7.71 -12.20
CA ASP A 29 9.09 7.17 -13.29
C ASP A 29 9.78 5.84 -12.92
N ALA A 30 9.15 5.00 -12.08
CA ALA A 30 9.70 3.70 -11.68
C ALA A 30 11.11 3.80 -11.06
N VAL A 31 11.30 4.77 -10.16
CA VAL A 31 12.60 4.98 -9.49
C VAL A 31 12.80 3.98 -8.35
N ASP A 32 14.05 3.66 -8.06
CA ASP A 32 14.46 2.63 -7.11
C ASP A 32 15.19 3.20 -5.88
N ASN A 33 15.31 2.36 -4.85
CA ASN A 33 16.17 2.59 -3.70
C ASN A 33 15.86 3.86 -2.90
N ILE A 34 14.60 4.27 -2.83
CA ILE A 34 14.18 5.47 -2.09
C ILE A 34 14.01 5.16 -0.60
N GLU A 35 14.49 6.05 0.28
CA GLU A 35 14.23 5.98 1.72
C GLU A 35 13.19 7.04 2.16
N ILE A 36 12.05 6.59 2.68
CA ILE A 36 10.99 7.44 3.24
C ILE A 36 10.89 7.16 4.75
N LYS A 37 11.27 8.13 5.59
CA LYS A 37 11.26 7.90 7.04
C LYS A 37 10.94 9.06 7.95
N ASN A 38 10.38 8.77 9.11
CA ASN A 38 10.09 9.76 10.16
C ASN A 38 9.26 10.96 9.66
N ASN A 39 8.37 10.73 8.70
CA ASN A 39 7.44 11.74 8.21
C ASN A 39 6.06 11.55 8.87
N ASN A 40 5.28 12.62 8.92
CA ASN A 40 3.88 12.57 9.28
C ASN A 40 3.01 12.91 8.07
N PHE A 41 1.93 12.14 7.89
CA PHE A 41 0.96 12.31 6.82
C PHE A 41 -0.42 12.48 7.43
N TYR A 42 -1.15 13.48 6.97
CA TYR A 42 -2.44 13.85 7.54
C TYR A 42 -3.51 13.87 6.46
N ASN A 43 -4.53 13.03 6.62
CA ASN A 43 -5.74 13.01 5.79
C ASN A 43 -5.44 13.00 4.27
N THR A 44 -4.45 12.20 3.87
CA THR A 44 -4.04 12.06 2.47
C THR A 44 -4.97 11.09 1.73
N ILE A 45 -5.11 11.25 0.41
CA ILE A 45 -5.72 10.19 -0.42
C ILE A 45 -4.76 9.01 -0.52
N GLN A 46 -3.47 9.30 -0.75
CA GLN A 46 -2.39 8.33 -0.69
C GLN A 46 -1.16 8.95 -0.03
N ALA A 47 -0.64 8.33 1.03
CA ALA A 47 0.53 8.87 1.73
C ALA A 47 1.83 8.53 0.99
N VAL A 48 2.05 7.25 0.69
CA VAL A 48 3.20 6.78 -0.11
C VAL A 48 2.75 5.85 -1.21
N SER A 49 3.01 6.23 -2.46
CA SER A 49 2.63 5.48 -3.65
C SER A 49 3.88 5.05 -4.43
N ASN A 50 4.41 3.87 -4.11
CA ASN A 50 5.51 3.27 -4.85
C ASN A 50 4.97 2.45 -6.04
N TRP A 51 4.73 3.15 -7.15
CA TRP A 51 4.46 2.53 -8.44
C TRP A 51 5.77 2.16 -9.14
N ARG A 52 5.96 0.86 -9.36
CA ARG A 52 6.98 0.24 -10.20
C ARG A 52 8.42 0.29 -9.65
N GLY A 53 8.62 0.83 -8.45
CA GLY A 53 9.94 0.96 -7.83
C GLY A 53 10.30 -0.25 -6.96
N SER A 54 11.59 -0.58 -6.95
CA SER A 54 12.19 -1.66 -6.17
C SER A 54 13.17 -1.11 -5.12
N GLY A 55 13.40 -1.88 -4.06
CA GLY A 55 14.37 -1.55 -3.03
C GLY A 55 14.01 -0.36 -2.13
N TRP A 56 12.76 0.13 -2.15
CA TRP A 56 12.33 1.23 -1.28
C TRP A 56 12.33 0.81 0.19
N LYS A 57 12.69 1.75 1.06
CA LYS A 57 12.60 1.61 2.52
C LYS A 57 11.62 2.65 3.06
N ILE A 58 10.44 2.19 3.43
CA ILE A 58 9.36 3.04 3.95
C ILE A 58 9.19 2.70 5.41
N HIS A 59 9.71 3.53 6.32
CA HIS A 59 9.74 3.16 7.73
C HIS A 59 9.63 4.29 8.74
N HIS A 60 9.08 3.96 9.92
CA HIS A 60 8.93 4.90 11.04
C HIS A 60 8.12 6.16 10.68
N ASN A 61 7.20 6.06 9.71
CA ASN A 61 6.29 7.14 9.39
C ASN A 61 5.00 7.01 10.20
N THR A 62 4.34 8.14 10.44
CA THR A 62 2.99 8.18 11.02
C THR A 62 2.01 8.69 9.97
N ILE A 63 1.00 7.90 9.67
CA ILE A 63 -0.13 8.27 8.81
C ILE A 63 -1.35 8.34 9.71
N THR A 64 -1.95 9.52 9.79
CA THR A 64 -3.15 9.79 10.58
C THR A 64 -4.25 10.25 9.64
N ASP A 65 -5.33 9.46 9.65
CA ASP A 65 -6.46 9.57 8.75
C ASP A 65 -6.09 9.41 7.27
N LEU A 66 -7.07 8.96 6.49
CA LEU A 66 -7.00 8.86 5.03
C LEU A 66 -8.33 9.31 4.46
N ARG A 67 -8.38 9.51 3.15
CA ARG A 67 -9.64 9.81 2.47
C ARG A 67 -9.73 9.18 1.09
N THR A 68 -10.94 8.89 0.66
CA THR A 68 -11.18 8.34 -0.68
C THR A 68 -11.42 9.46 -1.71
N ARG A 69 -11.37 9.10 -3.00
CA ARG A 69 -11.85 9.90 -4.13
C ARG A 69 -12.02 9.05 -5.39
N ASN A 70 -13.00 8.14 -5.42
CA ASN A 70 -13.21 7.15 -6.49
C ASN A 70 -11.92 6.35 -6.78
N GLY A 71 -11.34 5.83 -5.70
CA GLY A 71 -9.99 5.30 -5.59
C GLY A 71 -9.23 5.99 -4.45
N GLY A 72 -8.10 5.41 -4.05
CA GLY A 72 -7.30 5.95 -2.94
C GLY A 72 -7.77 5.41 -1.58
N GLY A 73 -7.63 6.21 -0.53
CA GLY A 73 -7.77 5.69 0.84
C GLY A 73 -6.62 4.76 1.22
N ILE A 74 -5.42 5.00 0.69
CA ILE A 74 -4.28 4.08 0.83
C ILE A 74 -3.16 4.71 1.65
N GLY A 75 -2.74 4.03 2.71
CA GLY A 75 -1.59 4.47 3.49
C GLY A 75 -0.30 4.29 2.71
N ILE A 76 0.06 3.04 2.42
CA ILE A 76 1.29 2.69 1.70
C ILE A 76 0.98 1.70 0.59
N LEU A 77 1.34 2.06 -0.64
CA LEU A 77 1.17 1.24 -1.83
C LEU A 77 2.54 0.85 -2.39
N VAL A 78 2.71 -0.44 -2.71
CA VAL A 78 3.84 -0.99 -3.47
C VAL A 78 3.24 -1.82 -4.61
N ALA A 79 3.43 -1.39 -5.86
CA ALA A 79 2.61 -1.91 -6.94
C ALA A 79 3.24 -1.80 -8.32
N ASP A 80 2.72 -2.55 -9.29
CA ASP A 80 3.04 -2.40 -10.72
C ASP A 80 1.76 -2.49 -11.58
N PHE A 81 1.80 -1.83 -12.74
CA PHE A 81 0.76 -1.89 -13.76
C PHE A 81 1.32 -2.00 -15.19
N SER A 82 2.65 -2.02 -15.34
CA SER A 82 3.34 -1.79 -16.63
C SER A 82 4.15 -2.99 -17.13
N GLY A 83 4.05 -4.13 -16.47
CA GLY A 83 4.76 -5.37 -16.76
C GLY A 83 6.13 -5.44 -16.08
N GLY A 84 6.36 -4.65 -15.04
CA GLY A 84 7.62 -4.54 -14.33
C GLY A 84 7.81 -5.63 -13.26
N ILE A 85 9.00 -5.66 -12.69
CA ILE A 85 9.33 -6.44 -11.49
C ILE A 85 9.45 -5.46 -10.32
N VAL A 86 8.67 -5.68 -9.25
CA VAL A 86 8.66 -4.87 -8.04
C VAL A 86 9.12 -5.72 -6.87
N GLU A 87 10.36 -5.50 -6.43
CA GLU A 87 10.99 -6.37 -5.46
C GLU A 87 11.82 -5.67 -4.40
N ASN A 88 12.08 -6.41 -3.31
CA ASN A 88 12.98 -6.01 -2.24
C ASN A 88 12.59 -4.71 -1.51
N ASN A 89 11.32 -4.28 -1.62
CA ASN A 89 10.80 -3.16 -0.84
C ASN A 89 10.59 -3.57 0.61
N LYS A 90 10.80 -2.62 1.53
CA LYS A 90 10.66 -2.82 2.98
C LYS A 90 9.72 -1.78 3.54
N VAL A 91 8.57 -2.23 4.02
CA VAL A 91 7.59 -1.43 4.74
C VAL A 91 7.64 -1.84 6.21
N GLU A 92 8.33 -1.04 7.03
CA GLU A 92 8.66 -1.45 8.39
C GLU A 92 8.37 -0.37 9.45
N HIS A 93 7.83 -0.75 10.61
CA HIS A 93 7.68 0.17 11.75
C HIS A 93 6.84 1.43 11.47
N ASN A 94 5.94 1.40 10.48
CA ASN A 94 5.01 2.51 10.26
C ASN A 94 3.79 2.40 11.18
N LYS A 95 3.19 3.54 11.50
CA LYS A 95 1.92 3.63 12.22
C LYS A 95 0.88 4.26 11.31
N ILE A 96 -0.22 3.57 11.07
CA ILE A 96 -1.37 4.03 10.28
C ILE A 96 -2.60 3.95 11.16
N ASN A 97 -3.30 5.06 11.37
CA ASN A 97 -4.36 5.12 12.37
C ASN A 97 -5.40 6.20 12.06
N GLY A 98 -6.60 6.06 12.64
CA GLY A 98 -7.64 7.08 12.61
C GLY A 98 -8.84 6.65 11.77
N THR A 99 -9.37 7.58 10.99
CA THR A 99 -10.54 7.39 10.14
C THR A 99 -10.18 7.41 8.66
N LEU A 100 -10.73 6.48 7.87
CA LEU A 100 -10.86 6.65 6.42
C LEU A 100 -12.14 7.46 6.17
N PHE A 101 -11.99 8.69 5.70
CA PHE A 101 -13.10 9.55 5.30
C PHE A 101 -13.51 9.23 3.87
N VAL A 102 -14.72 8.68 3.69
CA VAL A 102 -15.23 8.34 2.36
C VAL A 102 -15.84 9.58 1.71
N ASP A 103 -15.41 9.90 0.48
CA ASP A 103 -15.99 10.97 -0.31
C ASP A 103 -17.47 10.65 -0.59
N PRO A 104 -18.42 11.58 -0.36
CA PRO A 104 -19.85 11.32 -0.63
C PRO A 104 -20.18 10.98 -2.09
N ALA A 105 -19.28 11.30 -3.03
CA ALA A 105 -19.40 10.96 -4.44
C ALA A 105 -18.57 9.73 -4.84
N ASP A 106 -18.03 8.99 -3.86
CA ASP A 106 -17.34 7.72 -4.12
C ASP A 106 -18.33 6.64 -4.54
N GLY A 107 -18.01 5.95 -5.64
CA GLY A 107 -18.80 4.85 -6.16
C GLY A 107 -18.55 3.52 -5.46
N GLY A 108 -17.53 3.42 -4.60
CA GLY A 108 -17.16 2.18 -3.94
C GLY A 108 -16.63 1.11 -4.90
N GLY A 109 -16.70 -0.15 -4.47
CA GLY A 109 -16.25 -1.31 -5.26
C GLY A 109 -14.76 -1.64 -5.11
N TYR A 110 -14.12 -1.11 -4.08
CA TYR A 110 -12.74 -1.38 -3.67
C TYR A 110 -12.63 -1.18 -2.15
N ALA A 111 -11.53 -1.61 -1.56
CA ALA A 111 -11.19 -1.32 -0.16
C ALA A 111 -10.20 -0.16 -0.06
N GLY A 112 -10.33 0.66 0.97
CA GLY A 112 -9.19 1.42 1.47
C GLY A 112 -8.20 0.46 2.14
N SER A 113 -6.91 0.77 2.08
CA SER A 113 -5.86 -0.15 2.54
C SER A 113 -4.86 0.59 3.41
N GLY A 114 -4.55 0.03 4.58
CA GLY A 114 -3.41 0.50 5.37
C GLY A 114 -2.11 0.34 4.57
N ILE A 115 -1.81 -0.89 4.18
CA ILE A 115 -0.67 -1.25 3.35
C ILE A 115 -1.13 -2.24 2.28
N VAL A 116 -0.73 -2.04 1.02
CA VAL A 116 -1.11 -2.94 -0.08
C VAL A 116 0.08 -3.27 -0.98
N LEU A 117 0.21 -4.56 -1.36
CA LEU A 117 0.99 -4.99 -2.53
C LEU A 117 0.01 -5.27 -3.68
N TYR A 118 0.20 -4.60 -4.82
CA TYR A 118 -0.84 -4.51 -5.84
C TYR A 118 -0.33 -4.75 -7.27
N ALA A 119 -0.88 -5.72 -7.97
CA ALA A 119 -0.66 -5.93 -9.40
C ALA A 119 -1.89 -5.49 -10.19
N ASP A 120 -1.79 -4.36 -10.90
CA ASP A 120 -2.93 -3.72 -11.56
C ASP A 120 -3.03 -4.04 -13.07
N PHE A 121 -3.86 -5.00 -13.41
CA PHE A 121 -4.18 -5.42 -14.79
C PHE A 121 -5.44 -4.77 -15.35
N ARG A 122 -6.06 -3.82 -14.62
CA ARG A 122 -7.33 -3.22 -15.06
C ARG A 122 -7.12 -2.39 -16.32
N TRP A 123 -8.21 -2.16 -17.06
CA TRP A 123 -8.24 -1.24 -18.21
C TRP A 123 -7.20 -1.51 -19.31
N GLY A 124 -6.77 -2.78 -19.47
CA GLY A 124 -5.80 -3.18 -20.48
C GLY A 124 -4.34 -2.90 -20.12
N TRP A 125 -4.06 -2.55 -18.86
CA TRP A 125 -2.70 -2.46 -18.33
C TRP A 125 -2.02 -3.84 -18.32
N ALA A 126 -0.70 -3.83 -18.44
CA ALA A 126 0.10 -5.06 -18.46
C ALA A 126 0.18 -5.73 -17.08
N GLY A 127 -0.20 -5.04 -16.00
CA GLY A 127 -0.09 -5.50 -14.62
C GLY A 127 1.35 -5.63 -14.17
N ALA A 128 1.63 -6.56 -13.25
CA ALA A 128 2.99 -6.88 -12.83
C ALA A 128 3.50 -8.11 -13.58
N SER A 129 4.80 -8.18 -13.86
CA SER A 129 5.43 -9.47 -14.16
C SER A 129 5.68 -10.24 -12.87
N GLU A 130 6.24 -9.58 -11.85
CA GLU A 130 6.54 -10.16 -10.55
C GLU A 130 6.48 -9.08 -9.46
N ILE A 131 5.86 -9.39 -8.32
CA ILE A 131 5.92 -8.65 -7.06
C ILE A 131 6.42 -9.62 -6.01
N LYS A 132 7.72 -9.54 -5.68
CA LYS A 132 8.39 -10.57 -4.88
C LYS A 132 9.43 -10.06 -3.91
N ASN A 133 9.79 -10.87 -2.92
CA ASN A 133 10.82 -10.55 -1.93
C ASN A 133 10.57 -9.23 -1.17
N ASN A 134 9.33 -8.73 -1.15
CA ASN A 134 8.97 -7.56 -0.38
C ASN A 134 8.70 -7.96 1.07
N LEU A 135 9.05 -7.06 1.99
CA LEU A 135 8.92 -7.26 3.42
C LEU A 135 7.96 -6.24 4.03
N VAL A 136 6.89 -6.72 4.66
CA VAL A 136 5.94 -5.90 5.43
C VAL A 136 5.97 -6.36 6.88
N LYS A 137 6.61 -5.57 7.75
CA LYS A 137 6.94 -6.04 9.10
C LYS A 137 6.84 -4.97 10.19
N TYR A 138 6.36 -5.34 11.36
CA TYR A 138 6.31 -4.46 12.54
C TYR A 138 5.50 -3.18 12.34
N ASN A 139 4.60 -3.12 11.36
CA ASN A 139 3.70 -1.99 11.21
C ASN A 139 2.54 -2.12 12.19
N LYS A 140 1.96 -0.99 12.57
CA LYS A 140 0.69 -0.92 13.29
C LYS A 140 -0.35 -0.23 12.40
N VAL A 141 -1.43 -0.93 12.09
CA VAL A 141 -2.55 -0.39 11.32
C VAL A 141 -3.82 -0.52 12.15
N SER A 142 -4.48 0.61 12.41
CA SER A 142 -5.72 0.71 13.17
C SER A 142 -6.57 1.86 12.61
N LEU A 143 -7.13 1.65 11.43
CA LEU A 143 -7.86 2.61 10.60
C LEU A 143 -9.28 2.06 10.37
N ASN A 144 -10.31 2.89 10.52
CA ASN A 144 -11.71 2.48 10.31
C ASN A 144 -12.40 3.42 9.34
N SER A 145 -13.27 2.91 8.48
CA SER A 145 -14.09 3.75 7.60
C SER A 145 -15.21 4.46 8.37
N ASP A 146 -15.51 5.70 7.97
CA ASP A 146 -16.72 6.40 8.42
C ASP A 146 -17.99 5.97 7.65
N THR A 147 -17.81 5.33 6.49
CA THR A 147 -18.87 4.90 5.58
C THR A 147 -18.52 3.51 5.00
N PRO A 148 -18.42 2.47 5.85
CA PRO A 148 -17.90 1.14 5.47
C PRO A 148 -18.75 0.44 4.40
N GLU A 149 -20.03 0.78 4.27
CA GLU A 149 -20.92 0.25 3.24
C GLU A 149 -20.57 0.71 1.81
N VAL A 150 -19.77 1.77 1.67
CA VAL A 150 -19.30 2.29 0.37
C VAL A 150 -17.84 1.88 0.14
N VAL A 151 -16.97 2.21 1.09
CA VAL A 151 -15.56 1.80 1.08
C VAL A 151 -15.16 1.43 2.51
N ASP A 152 -14.90 0.16 2.76
CA ASP A 152 -14.33 -0.28 4.04
C ASP A 152 -12.80 -0.29 4.00
N VAL A 153 -12.16 -0.60 5.14
CA VAL A 153 -10.71 -0.60 5.31
C VAL A 153 -10.18 -1.98 5.62
N VAL A 154 -9.14 -2.37 4.89
CA VAL A 154 -8.30 -3.54 5.19
C VAL A 154 -6.97 -3.09 5.81
N GLY A 155 -6.52 -3.80 6.85
CA GLY A 155 -5.22 -3.55 7.49
C GLY A 155 -4.03 -3.79 6.55
N PHE A 156 -4.04 -4.93 5.88
CA PHE A 156 -3.06 -5.31 4.86
C PHE A 156 -3.71 -6.05 3.68
N GLU A 157 -3.34 -5.70 2.46
CA GLU A 157 -3.93 -6.27 1.25
C GLU A 157 -2.85 -6.82 0.30
N LEU A 158 -3.12 -7.99 -0.28
CA LEU A 158 -2.45 -8.48 -1.49
C LEU A 158 -3.50 -8.60 -2.60
N THR A 159 -3.29 -7.89 -3.71
CA THR A 159 -4.25 -7.89 -4.81
C THR A 159 -3.60 -8.03 -6.17
N ASP A 160 -3.99 -9.07 -6.89
CA ASP A 160 -3.96 -9.20 -8.34
C ASP A 160 -5.36 -8.91 -8.87
N THR A 161 -5.52 -7.82 -9.62
CA THR A 161 -6.84 -7.36 -10.05
C THR A 161 -7.54 -8.27 -11.07
N ARG A 162 -6.85 -9.31 -11.57
CA ARG A 162 -7.49 -10.31 -12.44
C ARG A 162 -8.36 -11.26 -11.65
N ASP A 163 -8.08 -11.42 -10.35
CA ASP A 163 -8.75 -12.38 -9.46
C ASP A 163 -8.75 -13.80 -10.07
N ASP A 164 -7.59 -14.21 -10.61
CA ASP A 164 -7.40 -15.49 -11.30
C ASP A 164 -6.41 -16.35 -10.54
N GLU A 165 -6.91 -17.35 -9.81
CA GLU A 165 -6.12 -18.29 -9.01
C GLU A 165 -5.10 -19.11 -9.83
N SER A 166 -5.23 -19.18 -11.15
CA SER A 166 -4.30 -19.92 -12.01
C SER A 166 -3.03 -19.13 -12.36
N LEU A 167 -3.02 -17.82 -12.10
CA LEU A 167 -1.91 -16.91 -12.42
C LEU A 167 -1.33 -16.33 -11.13
N ASN A 168 -0.02 -16.45 -10.95
CA ASN A 168 0.66 -15.91 -9.77
C ASN A 168 1.79 -14.98 -10.18
N VAL A 169 1.59 -13.69 -9.93
CA VAL A 169 2.64 -12.67 -10.08
C VAL A 169 3.05 -12.07 -8.74
N ILE A 170 2.34 -12.38 -7.65
CA ILE A 170 2.65 -11.93 -6.29
C ILE A 170 3.06 -13.14 -5.45
N PHE A 171 4.36 -13.31 -5.21
CA PHE A 171 4.91 -14.49 -4.53
C PHE A 171 6.20 -14.16 -3.77
N ASP A 172 6.63 -15.04 -2.85
CA ASP A 172 7.83 -14.89 -2.03
C ASP A 172 7.90 -13.58 -1.22
N ASN A 173 6.75 -12.95 -0.92
CA ASN A 173 6.70 -11.82 -0.01
C ASN A 173 6.52 -12.30 1.43
N LEU A 174 7.07 -11.53 2.38
CA LEU A 174 6.96 -11.82 3.81
C LEU A 174 6.16 -10.73 4.53
N VAL A 175 5.04 -11.12 5.12
CA VAL A 175 4.15 -10.24 5.88
C VAL A 175 4.08 -10.76 7.31
N THR A 176 4.82 -10.14 8.22
CA THR A 176 4.98 -10.72 9.56
C THR A 176 5.08 -9.71 10.69
N LYS A 177 4.60 -10.10 11.87
CA LYS A 177 4.69 -9.33 13.11
C LYS A 177 4.09 -7.92 13.02
N ASN A 178 3.09 -7.73 12.16
CA ASN A 178 2.29 -6.52 12.12
C ASN A 178 1.18 -6.58 13.20
N ASP A 179 0.76 -5.43 13.70
CA ASP A 179 -0.43 -5.28 14.55
C ASP A 179 -1.53 -4.62 13.72
N LEU A 180 -2.47 -5.44 13.26
CA LEU A 180 -3.56 -5.05 12.34
C LEU A 180 -4.91 -5.03 13.07
N ARG A 181 -4.89 -5.03 14.42
CA ARG A 181 -6.10 -4.93 15.22
C ARG A 181 -6.66 -3.52 15.14
N GLY A 182 -7.99 -3.42 15.04
CA GLY A 182 -8.69 -2.14 14.94
C GLY A 182 -8.83 -1.60 13.51
N THR A 183 -8.66 -2.47 12.51
CA THR A 183 -9.38 -2.39 11.23
C THR A 183 -10.52 -3.41 11.27
N GLU A 184 -11.56 -3.31 10.43
CA GLU A 184 -12.63 -4.34 10.38
C GLU A 184 -12.08 -5.65 9.81
N GLU A 185 -11.49 -5.58 8.61
CA GLU A 185 -10.77 -6.68 7.98
C GLU A 185 -9.26 -6.49 8.21
N SER A 186 -8.61 -7.46 8.84
CA SER A 186 -7.16 -7.35 9.12
C SER A 186 -6.31 -7.62 7.87
N ILE A 187 -6.64 -8.66 7.11
CA ILE A 187 -5.88 -9.12 5.94
C ILE A 187 -6.87 -9.53 4.86
N SER A 188 -6.69 -8.98 3.66
CA SER A 188 -7.46 -9.37 2.47
C SER A 188 -6.53 -9.85 1.35
N LEU A 189 -6.94 -10.92 0.68
CA LEU A 189 -6.17 -11.58 -0.39
C LEU A 189 -7.07 -11.74 -1.61
N THR A 190 -6.64 -11.20 -2.75
CA THR A 190 -7.37 -11.31 -4.01
C THR A 190 -6.39 -11.67 -5.13
N PRO A 191 -6.43 -12.89 -5.69
CA PRO A 191 -7.26 -14.02 -5.28
C PRO A 191 -6.88 -14.59 -3.91
N ALA A 192 -7.77 -15.40 -3.32
CA ALA A 192 -7.60 -15.96 -1.98
C ALA A 192 -6.35 -16.86 -1.84
N ASN A 193 -5.95 -17.52 -2.93
CA ASN A 193 -4.79 -18.41 -2.96
C ASN A 193 -3.43 -17.69 -2.92
N LEU A 194 -3.39 -16.34 -2.93
CA LEU A 194 -2.14 -15.60 -2.74
C LEU A 194 -1.46 -15.94 -1.40
N GLY A 195 -2.20 -16.44 -0.41
CA GLY A 195 -1.65 -16.94 0.84
C GLY A 195 -0.77 -18.19 0.70
N ASP A 196 -0.92 -18.96 -0.38
CA ASP A 196 -0.11 -20.16 -0.64
C ASP A 196 1.29 -19.81 -1.19
N TYR A 197 1.42 -18.62 -1.79
CA TYR A 197 2.65 -18.15 -2.45
C TYR A 197 3.40 -17.09 -1.64
N ASN A 198 2.83 -16.63 -0.53
CA ASN A 198 3.40 -15.58 0.30
C ASN A 198 3.41 -16.00 1.78
N GLU A 199 4.48 -15.69 2.50
CA GLU A 199 4.55 -16.01 3.93
C GLU A 199 3.82 -14.94 4.74
N ILE A 200 2.60 -15.26 5.20
CA ILE A 200 1.79 -14.39 6.06
C ILE A 200 1.71 -14.99 7.45
N THR A 201 2.58 -14.57 8.37
CA THR A 201 2.73 -15.24 9.66
C THR A 201 2.89 -14.28 10.83
N LYS A 202 2.44 -14.68 12.03
CA LYS A 202 2.68 -13.95 13.30
C LYS A 202 2.16 -12.50 13.32
N ASN A 203 1.17 -12.18 12.48
CA ASN A 203 0.44 -10.91 12.55
C ASN A 203 -0.60 -10.99 13.67
N LYS A 204 -0.83 -9.88 14.38
CA LYS A 204 -1.96 -9.76 15.31
C LYS A 204 -3.15 -9.25 14.51
N VAL A 205 -4.15 -10.10 14.38
CA VAL A 205 -5.42 -9.83 13.70
C VAL A 205 -6.55 -9.81 14.76
N ASN A 206 -7.75 -9.40 14.37
CA ASN A 206 -8.93 -9.39 15.25
C ASN A 206 -9.34 -10.80 15.73
#